data_AF-A0A402D4X5-F1
#
_entry.id   AF-A0A402D4X5-F1
#
_cell.length_a   1.000
_cell.length_b   1.000
_cell.length_c   1.000
_cell.angle_alpha   90.00
_cell.angle_beta   90.00
_cell.angle_gamma   90.00
#
_symmetry.space_group_name_H-M   'P 1'
#
loop_
_entity.id
_entity.type
_entity.pdbx_description
1 polymer ?
#
loop_
_entity_poly.entity_id
_entity_poly.type
_entity_poly.pdbx_seq_one_letter_code
_entity_poly.pdbx_strand_id
1 'polypeptide(L)'
;MCKHHNIAISAKDIADQLSLFGNLGAVDDLLPSYRVAPTRSIAAIVNADGMHAFEAMKWGGVTNRGRGKSTFKAFNAISEEITHKPFFRGAWAGGQRCLIPAAEFLYGAG
;
A
#
# COMPACT_ATOMS: atom_id res chain seq x y z
N MET A 1 -10.51 0.61 12.09
CA MET A 1 -9.53 0.05 11.13
C MET A 1 -10.13 0.07 9.74
N CYS A 2 -9.44 0.66 8.76
CA CYS A 2 -9.86 0.65 7.36
C CYS A 2 -9.63 -0.74 6.78
N LYS A 3 -10.68 -1.36 6.21
CA LYS A 3 -10.60 -2.72 5.64
C LYS A 3 -10.77 -2.75 4.13
N HIS A 4 -11.30 -1.68 3.54
CA HIS A 4 -11.37 -1.50 2.10
C HIS A 4 -11.11 -0.04 1.77
N HIS A 5 -10.61 0.20 0.56
CA HIS A 5 -10.50 1.54 0.00
C HIS A 5 -10.97 1.55 -1.45
N ASN A 6 -11.31 2.74 -1.93
CA ASN A 6 -11.61 3.02 -3.32
C ASN A 6 -10.51 3.91 -3.90
N ILE A 7 -10.23 3.74 -5.18
CA ILE A 7 -9.42 4.67 -5.97
C ILE A 7 -10.23 5.03 -7.20
N ALA A 8 -10.54 6.31 -7.35
CA ALA A 8 -11.52 6.78 -8.34
C ALA A 8 -10.89 7.48 -9.56
N ILE A 9 -9.57 7.69 -9.55
CA ILE A 9 -8.85 8.50 -10.53
C ILE A 9 -7.65 7.73 -11.10
N SER A 10 -7.16 8.17 -12.27
CA SER A 10 -6.08 7.50 -13.00
C SER A 10 -4.72 7.70 -12.34
N ALA A 11 -3.72 6.88 -12.73
CA ALA A 11 -2.33 7.06 -12.31
C ALA A 11 -1.81 8.47 -12.65
N LYS A 12 -2.19 8.99 -13.83
CA LYS A 12 -1.85 10.33 -14.30
C LYS A 12 -2.45 11.42 -13.40
N ASP A 13 -3.72 11.32 -13.06
CA ASP A 13 -4.38 12.35 -12.23
C ASP A 13 -3.78 12.37 -10.80
N ILE A 14 -3.45 11.20 -10.25
CA ILE A 14 -2.76 11.10 -8.96
C ILE A 14 -1.38 11.76 -9.04
N ALA A 15 -0.63 11.49 -10.12
CA ALA A 15 0.67 12.11 -10.35
C ALA A 15 0.58 13.63 -10.43
N ASP A 16 -0.38 14.15 -11.18
CA ASP A 16 -0.62 15.58 -11.32
C ASP A 16 -0.99 16.21 -9.96
N GLN A 17 -1.91 15.60 -9.20
CA GLN A 17 -2.32 16.09 -7.88
C GLN A 17 -1.18 16.12 -6.85
N LEU A 18 -0.29 15.13 -6.91
CA LEU A 18 0.84 15.00 -5.99
C LEU A 18 2.11 15.67 -6.52
N SER A 19 2.05 16.32 -7.69
CA SER A 19 3.22 16.93 -8.35
C SER A 19 4.39 15.95 -8.49
N LEU A 20 4.08 14.70 -8.88
CA LEU A 20 5.09 13.68 -9.13
C LEU A 20 5.64 13.83 -10.54
N PHE A 21 6.96 13.88 -10.66
CA PHE A 21 7.65 14.04 -11.94
C PHE A 21 8.49 12.81 -12.27
N GLY A 22 8.53 12.44 -13.55
CA GLY A 22 9.36 11.35 -14.06
C GLY A 22 8.55 10.18 -14.64
N ASN A 23 9.24 9.08 -14.95
CA ASN A 23 8.60 7.84 -15.38
C ASN A 23 8.04 7.12 -14.14
N LEU A 24 6.74 7.26 -13.91
CA LEU A 24 6.10 6.70 -12.73
C LEU A 24 5.74 5.22 -12.89
N GLY A 25 6.12 4.53 -13.96
CA GLY A 25 5.74 3.14 -14.19
C GLY A 25 4.25 2.99 -14.55
N ALA A 26 3.86 1.76 -14.89
CA ALA A 26 2.50 1.44 -15.35
C ALA A 26 1.74 0.63 -14.29
N VAL A 27 0.63 1.18 -13.81
CA VAL A 27 -0.32 0.53 -12.89
C VAL A 27 -1.77 0.74 -13.35
N ASP A 28 -1.98 1.02 -14.64
CA ASP A 28 -3.30 1.36 -15.19
C ASP A 28 -4.33 0.22 -14.97
N ASP A 29 -3.90 -1.04 -15.00
CA ASP A 29 -4.79 -2.18 -14.69
C ASP A 29 -5.23 -2.23 -13.22
N LEU A 30 -4.60 -1.45 -12.34
CA LEU A 30 -4.93 -1.36 -10.91
C LEU A 30 -5.76 -0.11 -10.57
N LEU A 31 -5.97 0.81 -11.53
CA LEU A 31 -6.56 2.13 -11.32
C LEU A 31 -7.49 2.56 -12.47
N PRO A 32 -8.71 3.06 -12.21
CA PRO A 32 -9.39 3.14 -10.91
C PRO A 32 -9.87 1.76 -10.44
N SER A 33 -10.05 1.60 -9.12
CA SER A 33 -10.51 0.34 -8.51
C SER A 33 -11.46 0.60 -7.34
N TYR A 34 -12.54 -0.19 -7.28
CA TYR A 34 -13.59 -0.07 -6.27
C TYR A 34 -13.57 -1.25 -5.30
N ARG A 35 -13.82 -0.96 -4.02
CA ARG A 35 -13.89 -1.95 -2.93
C ARG A 35 -12.66 -2.87 -2.92
N VAL A 36 -11.49 -2.26 -3.01
CA VAL A 36 -10.22 -2.99 -2.91
C VAL A 36 -10.16 -3.67 -1.54
N ALA A 37 -9.89 -4.97 -1.52
CA ALA A 37 -9.83 -5.77 -0.31
C ALA A 37 -8.37 -6.12 0.04
N PRO A 38 -8.06 -6.47 1.30
CA PRO A 38 -6.74 -6.96 1.65
C PRO A 38 -6.37 -8.18 0.81
N THR A 39 -5.07 -8.40 0.65
CA THR A 39 -4.41 -9.45 -0.17
C THR A 39 -4.39 -9.22 -1.68
N ARG A 40 -5.13 -8.22 -2.19
CA ARG A 40 -5.03 -7.80 -3.59
C ARG A 40 -3.76 -7.01 -3.86
N SER A 41 -3.27 -7.08 -5.09
CA SER A 41 -2.28 -6.13 -5.59
C SER A 41 -2.93 -4.77 -5.80
N ILE A 42 -2.25 -3.70 -5.39
CA ILE A 42 -2.71 -2.31 -5.44
C ILE A 42 -1.57 -1.42 -5.92
N ALA A 43 -1.89 -0.25 -6.46
CA ALA A 43 -0.89 0.77 -6.77
C ALA A 43 -0.34 1.38 -5.47
N ALA A 44 0.98 1.44 -5.35
CA ALA A 44 1.69 2.11 -4.29
C ALA A 44 2.72 3.06 -4.89
N ILE A 45 2.87 4.26 -4.32
CA ILE A 45 3.92 5.20 -4.71
C ILE A 45 5.12 4.97 -3.80
N VAL A 46 6.25 4.57 -4.36
CA VAL A 46 7.50 4.35 -3.63
C VAL A 46 8.48 5.50 -3.85
N ASN A 47 9.53 5.55 -3.03
CA ASN A 47 10.74 6.27 -3.35
C ASN A 47 11.79 5.26 -3.84
N ALA A 48 12.16 5.36 -5.12
CA ALA A 48 13.21 4.60 -5.76
C ALA A 48 14.34 5.57 -6.12
N ASP A 49 15.42 5.54 -5.33
CA ASP A 49 16.63 6.34 -5.55
C ASP A 49 16.39 7.85 -5.73
N GLY A 50 15.51 8.42 -4.89
CA GLY A 50 15.18 9.85 -4.93
C GLY A 50 14.10 10.22 -5.95
N MET A 51 13.64 9.26 -6.75
CA MET A 51 12.52 9.42 -7.68
C MET A 51 11.27 8.71 -7.15
N HIS A 52 10.10 9.23 -7.51
CA HIS A 52 8.83 8.57 -7.21
C HIS A 52 8.44 7.65 -8.35
N ALA A 53 7.86 6.49 -8.02
CA ALA A 53 7.33 5.55 -8.99
C ALA A 53 6.09 4.84 -8.43
N PHE A 54 5.14 4.52 -9.29
CA PHE A 54 4.09 3.56 -9.00
C PHE A 54 4.63 2.14 -9.13
N GLU A 55 4.33 1.34 -8.12
CA GLU A 55 4.57 -0.10 -8.11
C GLU A 55 3.31 -0.86 -7.72
N ALA A 56 3.15 -2.05 -8.31
CA ALA A 56 2.12 -2.99 -7.90
C ALA A 56 2.55 -3.73 -6.62
N MET A 57 1.88 -3.46 -5.50
CA MET A 57 2.19 -4.08 -4.21
C MET A 57 1.01 -4.83 -3.63
N LYS A 58 1.28 -5.93 -2.93
CA LYS A 58 0.23 -6.69 -2.24
C LYS A 58 -0.20 -5.98 -0.96
N TRP A 59 -1.48 -5.62 -0.85
CA TRP A 59 -2.02 -4.99 0.36
C TRP A 59 -2.24 -6.00 1.48
N GLY A 60 -1.19 -6.26 2.26
CA GLY A 60 -1.23 -7.18 3.38
C GLY A 60 0.05 -8.00 3.46
N GLY A 61 0.71 -7.90 4.60
CA GLY A 61 1.94 -8.61 4.88
C GLY A 61 1.70 -10.09 5.20
N VAL A 62 2.56 -10.94 4.65
CA VAL A 62 2.64 -12.36 4.98
C VAL A 62 3.85 -12.58 5.87
N THR A 63 3.66 -13.11 7.08
CA THR A 63 4.79 -13.71 7.81
C THR A 63 4.99 -15.14 7.33
N ASN A 64 6.17 -15.46 6.82
CA ASN A 64 6.57 -16.85 6.65
C ASN A 64 7.19 -17.35 7.97
N ARG A 65 6.39 -17.90 8.89
CA ARG A 65 6.90 -18.58 10.10
C ARG A 65 6.80 -20.09 9.93
N GLY A 66 7.88 -20.71 9.45
CA GLY A 66 8.09 -22.16 9.48
C GLY A 66 7.33 -22.98 8.44
N ARG A 67 7.30 -24.31 8.61
CA ARG A 67 6.67 -25.31 7.71
C ARG A 67 5.14 -25.36 7.83
N GLY A 68 4.49 -24.23 8.08
CA GLY A 68 3.04 -24.11 8.29
C GLY A 68 2.37 -23.12 7.35
N LYS A 69 1.03 -23.08 7.36
CA LYS A 69 0.24 -22.16 6.53
C LYS A 69 0.64 -20.71 6.82
N SER A 70 0.91 -19.96 5.75
CA SER A 70 1.10 -18.51 5.81
C SER A 70 -0.12 -17.85 6.45
N THR A 71 0.06 -17.25 7.63
CA THR A 71 -0.99 -16.43 8.26
C THR A 71 -0.85 -15.00 7.76
N PHE A 72 -1.90 -14.47 7.12
CA PHE A 72 -2.01 -13.05 6.81
C PHE A 72 -2.17 -12.30 8.13
N LYS A 73 -1.20 -11.44 8.47
CA LYS A 73 -1.16 -10.84 9.82
C LYS A 73 -1.35 -9.33 9.87
N ALA A 74 -1.08 -8.59 8.79
CA ALA A 74 -1.09 -7.14 8.88
C ALA A 74 -1.34 -6.46 7.53
N PHE A 75 -2.52 -5.88 7.35
CA PHE A 75 -2.82 -4.92 6.28
C PHE A 75 -2.95 -3.47 6.81
N ASN A 76 -2.91 -3.30 8.13
CA ASN A 76 -2.80 -2.02 8.81
C ASN A 76 -1.64 -2.08 9.82
N ALA A 77 -1.03 -0.92 10.10
CA ALA A 77 -0.07 -0.71 11.17
C ALA A 77 -0.58 0.40 12.11
N ILE A 78 -0.35 0.25 13.42
CA ILE A 78 -0.62 1.31 14.40
C ILE A 78 0.61 2.23 14.42
N SER A 79 0.42 3.52 14.20
CA SER A 79 1.48 4.53 14.08
C SER A 79 2.42 4.55 15.30
N GLU A 80 1.85 4.42 16.48
CA GLU A 80 2.51 4.43 17.79
C GLU A 80 3.39 3.19 17.98
N GLU A 81 3.07 2.08 17.31
CA GLU A 81 3.74 0.79 17.47
C GLU A 81 4.75 0.49 16.35
N ILE A 82 4.76 1.27 15.26
CA ILE A 82 5.46 0.93 14.03
C ILE A 82 6.98 0.78 14.22
N THR A 83 7.55 1.52 15.17
CA THR A 83 8.99 1.56 15.45
C THR A 83 9.50 0.36 16.23
N HIS A 84 8.65 -0.28 17.05
CA HIS A 84 9.06 -1.35 17.97
C HIS A 84 8.37 -2.69 17.72
N LYS A 85 7.23 -2.72 17.03
CA LYS A 85 6.52 -3.97 16.73
C LYS A 85 7.34 -4.86 15.80
N PRO A 86 7.61 -6.14 16.15
CA PRO A 86 8.55 -6.99 15.41
C PRO A 86 8.27 -7.14 13.91
N PHE A 87 7.01 -7.03 13.49
CA PHE A 87 6.62 -7.15 12.09
C PHE A 87 6.99 -5.91 11.25
N PHE A 88 6.94 -4.71 11.84
CA PHE A 88 7.13 -3.45 11.10
C PHE A 88 8.49 -2.80 11.31
N ARG A 89 9.12 -3.02 12.48
CA ARG A 89 10.34 -2.30 12.89
C ARG A 89 11.48 -2.36 11.88
N GLY A 90 11.65 -3.50 11.19
CA GLY A 90 12.71 -3.68 10.19
C GLY A 90 12.45 -2.87 8.92
N ALA A 91 11.23 -2.96 8.37
CA ALA A 91 10.82 -2.17 7.21
C ALA A 91 10.87 -0.67 7.49
N TRP A 92 10.42 -0.27 8.68
CA TRP A 92 10.47 1.12 9.12
C TRP A 92 11.91 1.66 9.19
N ALA A 93 12.80 0.93 9.87
CA ALA A 93 14.21 1.31 10.01
C ALA A 93 14.95 1.34 8.67
N GLY A 94 14.60 0.43 7.74
CA GLY A 94 15.15 0.39 6.39
C GLY A 94 14.58 1.43 5.43
N GLY A 95 13.67 2.30 5.87
CA GLY A 95 13.09 3.33 5.03
C GLY A 95 12.11 2.82 3.96
N GLN A 96 11.58 1.59 4.10
CA GLN A 96 10.63 0.96 3.17
C GLN A 96 9.24 1.58 3.28
N ARG A 97 9.14 2.87 2.95
CA ARG A 97 7.91 3.66 3.01
C ARG A 97 7.32 3.80 1.62
N CYS A 98 6.00 3.72 1.54
CA CYS A 98 5.22 4.01 0.34
C CYS A 98 3.96 4.80 0.70
N LEU A 99 3.36 5.45 -0.30
CA LEU A 99 2.05 6.08 -0.20
C LEU A 99 1.04 5.22 -0.96
N ILE A 100 -0.08 4.91 -0.33
CA ILE A 100 -1.19 4.22 -0.98
C ILE A 100 -2.26 5.26 -1.35
N PRO A 101 -2.49 5.54 -2.65
CA PRO A 101 -3.56 6.43 -3.06
C PRO A 101 -4.92 5.83 -2.67
N ALA A 102 -5.78 6.65 -2.08
CA ALA A 102 -7.15 6.27 -1.77
C ALA A 102 -8.04 7.52 -1.89
N ALA A 103 -9.15 7.39 -2.62
CA ALA A 103 -10.18 8.41 -2.66
C ALA A 103 -11.06 8.34 -1.40
N GLU A 104 -11.37 7.12 -0.96
CA GLU A 104 -12.26 6.87 0.18
C GLU A 104 -11.88 5.58 0.90
N PHE A 105 -12.21 5.51 2.20
CA PHE A 105 -12.12 4.28 2.99
C PHE A 105 -13.51 3.79 3.38
N LEU A 106 -13.77 2.50 3.21
CA LEU A 106 -15.03 1.90 3.61
C LEU A 106 -14.87 1.19 4.96
N TYR A 107 -15.71 1.60 5.90
CA TYR A 107 -15.93 0.90 7.16
C TYR A 107 -17.09 -0.08 6.96
N GLY A 108 -16.92 -1.35 7.35
CA GLY A 108 -18.06 -2.26 7.39
C GLY A 108 -18.98 -1.88 8.55
N ALA A 109 -20.29 -1.83 8.32
CA ALA A 109 -21.24 -2.13 9.39
C ALA A 109 -20.98 -3.58 9.84
N GLY A 110 -20.98 -3.81 11.15
CA GLY A 110 -20.66 -5.10 11.75
C GLY A 110 -21.47 -6.27 11.22
#